data_AF-A0A0K9H6Z9-F1
#
_entry.id   AF-A0A0K9H6Z9-F1
#
_cell.length_a   1.000
_cell.length_b   1.000
_cell.length_c   1.000
_cell.angle_alpha   90.00
_cell.angle_beta   90.00
_cell.angle_gamma   90.00
#
_symmetry.space_group_name_H-M   'P 1'
#
loop_
_entity.id
_entity.type
_entity.pdbx_description
1 polymer ?
#
loop_
_entity_poly.entity_id
_entity_poly.type
_entity_poly.pdbx_seq_one_letter_code
_entity_poly.pdbx_strand_id
1 'polypeptide(L)'
;MRNIHKLAIATIAFACYFWISSLQPVAAMHIMEGFLPLKWAIFWWVLAIPFITAGVRSIQKTMKQHPETKMMLGLAGAFTFVLSALKIPSVTGSSSHPTGVGLGTVLFGPLAMTVLGTIVLLFQALLLAHGGLTTLGANAFSMAVAGPLITYAVYKGCRKFHISFAAAVFLSAFFGDLGTYTVTSFQLALAFPAEVGGVFSSFAKFAGIFSLTQISLAVCEGILTVIVMNWLMKYNENELKQLSIVGKGA
;
A
#
# COMPACT_ATOMS: atom_id res chain seq x y z
N MET A 1 -22.73 -45.43 -9.46
CA MET A 1 -23.34 -44.16 -9.90
C MET A 1 -23.78 -43.25 -8.74
N ARG A 2 -24.47 -43.76 -7.70
CA ARG A 2 -25.02 -42.93 -6.59
C ARG A 2 -23.98 -42.11 -5.79
N ASN A 3 -22.73 -42.58 -5.67
CA ASN A 3 -21.68 -41.86 -4.95
C ASN A 3 -21.04 -40.72 -5.77
N ILE A 4 -21.04 -40.82 -7.10
CA ILE A 4 -20.47 -39.81 -8.00
C ILE A 4 -21.36 -38.55 -8.01
N HIS A 5 -22.69 -38.73 -8.01
CA HIS A 5 -23.63 -37.61 -7.90
C HIS A 5 -23.52 -36.89 -6.55
N LYS A 6 -23.35 -37.62 -5.44
CA LYS A 6 -23.14 -37.00 -4.12
C LYS A 6 -21.85 -36.19 -4.06
N LEU A 7 -20.76 -36.70 -4.66
CA LEU A 7 -19.49 -35.99 -4.75
C LEU A 7 -19.60 -34.73 -5.61
N ALA A 8 -20.27 -34.81 -6.76
CA ALA A 8 -20.50 -33.67 -7.65
C ALA A 8 -21.37 -32.59 -6.99
N ILE A 9 -22.41 -32.98 -6.26
CA ILE A 9 -23.25 -32.04 -5.52
C ILE A 9 -22.45 -31.38 -4.39
N ALA A 10 -21.61 -32.14 -3.68
CA ALA A 10 -20.77 -31.60 -2.62
C ALA A 10 -19.71 -30.61 -3.16
N THR A 11 -19.09 -30.91 -4.31
CA THR A 11 -18.12 -29.98 -4.94
C THR A 11 -18.79 -28.74 -5.50
N ILE A 12 -19.98 -28.86 -6.10
CA ILE A 12 -20.76 -27.70 -6.56
C ILE A 12 -21.22 -26.86 -5.36
N ALA A 13 -21.74 -27.49 -4.30
CA ALA A 13 -22.14 -26.78 -3.09
C ALA A 13 -20.96 -26.10 -2.40
N PHE A 14 -19.79 -26.74 -2.37
CA PHE A 14 -18.56 -26.15 -1.85
C PHE A 14 -18.07 -24.99 -2.72
N ALA A 15 -18.09 -25.13 -4.04
CA ALA A 15 -17.75 -24.07 -4.99
C ALA A 15 -18.72 -22.89 -4.89
N CYS A 16 -20.03 -23.14 -4.80
CA CYS A 16 -21.04 -22.12 -4.59
C CYS A 16 -20.91 -21.47 -3.22
N TYR A 17 -20.64 -22.23 -2.15
CA TYR A 17 -20.39 -21.68 -0.82
C TYR A 17 -19.17 -20.77 -0.82
N PHE A 18 -18.08 -21.18 -1.48
CA PHE A 18 -16.87 -20.37 -1.61
C PHE A 18 -17.12 -19.12 -2.47
N TRP A 19 -17.87 -19.26 -3.57
CA TRP A 19 -18.26 -18.17 -4.48
C TRP A 19 -19.20 -17.15 -3.83
N ILE A 20 -20.11 -17.61 -2.97
CA ILE A 20 -21.02 -16.75 -2.21
C ILE A 20 -20.29 -16.10 -1.03
N SER A 21 -19.37 -16.83 -0.39
CA SER A 21 -18.56 -16.30 0.71
C SER A 21 -17.47 -15.33 0.24
N SER A 22 -17.08 -15.37 -1.03
CA SER A 22 -16.18 -14.38 -1.64
C SER A 22 -16.90 -13.07 -2.03
N LEU A 23 -18.24 -13.02 -1.96
CA LEU A 23 -19.03 -11.80 -2.18
C LEU A 23 -19.07 -10.87 -0.95
N GLN A 24 -18.32 -11.18 0.12
CA GLN A 24 -18.16 -10.21 1.19
C GLN A 24 -17.45 -8.98 0.62
N PRO A 25 -18.01 -7.76 0.75
CA PRO A 25 -17.31 -6.55 0.39
C PRO A 25 -16.12 -6.43 1.33
N VAL A 26 -14.97 -6.94 0.89
CA VAL A 26 -13.70 -6.67 1.57
C VAL A 26 -13.59 -5.15 1.54
N ALA A 27 -13.53 -4.54 2.72
CA ALA A 27 -13.10 -3.15 2.89
C ALA A 27 -11.62 -3.08 2.49
N ALA A 28 -11.37 -3.28 1.20
CA ALA A 28 -10.07 -3.38 0.59
C ALA A 28 -9.61 -1.96 0.30
N MET A 29 -8.38 -1.67 0.72
CA MET A 29 -7.72 -0.41 0.44
C MET A 29 -7.38 -0.27 -1.06
N HIS A 30 -7.29 -1.40 -1.77
CA HIS A 30 -7.01 -1.46 -3.20
C HIS A 30 -8.31 -1.43 -4.01
N ILE A 31 -8.32 -0.62 -5.06
CA ILE A 31 -9.40 -0.61 -6.04
C ILE A 31 -9.36 -1.93 -6.80
N MET A 32 -10.47 -2.68 -6.74
CA MET A 32 -10.58 -4.02 -7.34
C MET A 32 -10.51 -3.99 -8.87
N GLU A 33 -10.09 -5.10 -9.47
CA GLU A 33 -10.07 -5.31 -10.91
C GLU A 33 -11.43 -4.99 -11.56
N GLY A 34 -11.41 -4.26 -12.68
CA GLY A 34 -12.62 -3.91 -13.42
C GLY A 34 -13.53 -2.87 -12.76
N PHE A 35 -13.17 -2.35 -11.58
CA PHE A 35 -13.99 -1.34 -10.90
C PHE A 35 -13.93 0.01 -11.60
N LEU A 36 -12.75 0.45 -12.06
CA LEU A 36 -12.62 1.74 -12.72
C LEU A 36 -13.00 1.66 -14.21
N PRO A 37 -13.74 2.65 -14.73
CA PRO A 37 -13.93 2.79 -16.18
C PRO A 37 -12.57 2.93 -16.89
N LEU A 38 -12.47 2.37 -18.10
CA LEU A 38 -11.21 2.31 -18.87
C LEU A 38 -10.49 3.66 -18.98
N LYS A 39 -11.25 4.75 -19.17
CA LYS A 39 -10.69 6.12 -19.26
C LYS A 39 -9.94 6.52 -17.98
N TRP A 40 -10.51 6.20 -16.80
CA TRP A 40 -9.90 6.49 -15.51
C TRP A 40 -8.71 5.56 -15.23
N ALA A 41 -8.80 4.28 -15.59
CA ALA A 41 -7.68 3.35 -15.48
C ALA A 41 -6.44 3.85 -16.27
N ILE A 42 -6.63 4.28 -17.52
CA ILE A 42 -5.56 4.84 -18.36
C ILE A 42 -5.03 6.14 -17.75
N PHE A 43 -5.92 7.04 -17.31
CA PHE A 43 -5.53 8.31 -16.71
C PHE A 43 -4.58 8.13 -15.52
N TRP A 44 -4.89 7.21 -14.61
CA TRP A 44 -4.04 6.95 -13.44
C TRP A 44 -2.71 6.29 -13.79
N TRP A 45 -2.67 5.45 -14.83
CA TRP A 45 -1.40 4.93 -15.36
C TRP A 45 -0.52 6.06 -15.91
N VAL A 46 -1.10 6.99 -16.69
CA VAL A 46 -0.37 8.14 -17.23
C VAL A 46 0.23 8.99 -16.09
N LEU A 47 -0.49 9.14 -14.97
CA LEU A 47 0.03 9.86 -13.81
C LEU A 47 1.08 9.07 -13.01
N ALA A 48 0.96 7.75 -12.90
CA ALA A 48 1.88 6.92 -12.12
C ALA A 48 3.24 6.69 -12.83
N ILE A 49 3.24 6.53 -14.16
CA ILE A 49 4.43 6.18 -14.95
C ILE A 49 5.61 7.14 -14.74
N PRO A 50 5.45 8.48 -14.72
CA PRO A 50 6.56 9.40 -14.49
C PRO A 50 7.28 9.15 -13.16
N PHE A 51 6.53 8.88 -12.08
CA PHE A 51 7.09 8.60 -10.76
C PHE A 51 7.80 7.25 -10.73
N ILE A 52 7.19 6.20 -11.30
CA ILE A 52 7.82 4.88 -11.42
C ILE A 52 9.11 5.00 -12.23
N THR A 53 9.11 5.77 -13.33
CA THR A 53 10.29 5.98 -14.16
C THR A 53 11.39 6.72 -13.40
N ALA A 54 11.04 7.75 -12.63
CA ALA A 54 11.98 8.45 -11.76
C ALA A 54 12.56 7.52 -10.68
N GLY A 55 11.72 6.68 -10.07
CA GLY A 55 12.13 5.66 -9.10
C GLY A 55 13.09 4.63 -9.70
N VAL A 56 12.81 4.13 -10.91
CA VAL A 56 13.70 3.19 -11.61
C VAL A 56 15.05 3.83 -11.89
N ARG A 57 15.08 5.08 -12.38
CA ARG A 57 16.32 5.82 -12.61
C ARG A 57 17.12 6.04 -11.32
N SER A 58 16.42 6.37 -10.22
CA SER A 58 17.03 6.53 -8.90
C SER A 58 17.68 5.22 -8.44
N ILE A 59 16.94 4.12 -8.50
CA ILE A 59 17.46 2.78 -8.13
C ILE A 59 18.65 2.39 -9.00
N GLN A 60 18.58 2.58 -10.31
CA GLN A 60 19.67 2.28 -11.23
C GLN A 60 20.93 3.09 -10.92
N LYS A 61 20.78 4.38 -10.60
CA LYS A 61 21.90 5.24 -10.21
C LYS A 61 22.55 4.72 -8.92
N THR A 62 21.76 4.40 -7.91
CA THR A 62 22.27 3.86 -6.64
C THR A 62 22.96 2.51 -6.84
N MET A 63 22.37 1.60 -7.63
CA MET A 63 22.97 0.30 -7.91
C MET A 63 24.29 0.38 -8.69
N LYS A 64 24.48 1.40 -9.53
CA LYS A 64 25.76 1.64 -10.22
C LYS A 64 26.86 2.08 -9.26
N GLN A 65 26.51 2.80 -8.20
CA GLN A 65 27.44 3.29 -7.18
C GLN A 65 27.71 2.24 -6.11
N HIS A 66 26.69 1.43 -5.78
CA HIS A 66 26.68 0.46 -4.69
C HIS A 66 26.02 -0.85 -5.15
N PRO A 67 26.75 -1.75 -5.84
CA PRO A 67 26.20 -2.99 -6.40
C PRO A 67 25.51 -3.91 -5.36
N GLU A 68 25.99 -3.89 -4.11
CA GLU A 68 25.42 -4.60 -2.96
C GLU A 68 23.95 -4.24 -2.68
N THR A 69 23.52 -3.03 -3.08
CA THR A 69 22.15 -2.52 -2.92
C THR A 69 21.12 -3.38 -3.66
N LYS A 70 21.51 -4.08 -4.73
CA LYS A 70 20.59 -4.91 -5.52
C LYS A 70 19.94 -5.99 -4.67
N MET A 71 20.73 -6.67 -3.85
CA MET A 71 20.24 -7.74 -2.98
C MET A 71 19.35 -7.18 -1.87
N MET A 72 19.73 -6.02 -1.30
CA MET A 72 18.94 -5.36 -0.26
C MET A 72 17.58 -4.89 -0.77
N LEU A 73 17.50 -4.33 -1.98
CA LEU A 73 16.24 -3.92 -2.60
C LEU A 73 15.31 -5.12 -2.91
N GLY A 74 15.88 -6.24 -3.36
CA GLY A 74 15.12 -7.47 -3.57
C GLY A 74 14.53 -8.01 -2.27
N LEU A 75 15.34 -8.07 -1.20
CA LEU A 75 14.90 -8.50 0.11
C LEU A 75 13.88 -7.54 0.73
N ALA A 76 14.05 -6.23 0.52
CA ALA A 76 13.09 -5.20 0.90
C ALA A 76 11.74 -5.40 0.22
N GLY A 77 11.71 -5.58 -1.10
CA GLY A 77 10.48 -5.83 -1.85
C GLY A 77 9.77 -7.10 -1.39
N ALA A 78 10.52 -8.20 -1.20
CA ALA A 78 9.98 -9.45 -0.68
C ALA A 78 9.44 -9.30 0.74
N PHE A 79 10.16 -8.61 1.62
CA PHE A 79 9.73 -8.35 2.99
C PHE A 79 8.46 -7.48 3.02
N THR A 80 8.41 -6.39 2.24
CA THR A 80 7.22 -5.53 2.13
C THR A 80 6.03 -6.32 1.62
N PHE A 81 6.20 -7.18 0.61
CA PHE A 81 5.13 -8.06 0.12
C PHE A 81 4.64 -9.03 1.21
N VAL A 82 5.56 -9.73 1.89
CA VAL A 82 5.20 -10.67 2.97
C VAL A 82 4.53 -9.96 4.13
N LEU A 83 5.05 -8.80 4.55
CA LEU A 83 4.45 -7.98 5.60
C LEU A 83 3.03 -7.58 5.21
N SER A 84 2.81 -7.18 3.96
CA SER A 84 1.49 -6.84 3.44
C SER A 84 0.52 -8.02 3.30
N ALA A 85 1.02 -9.26 3.41
CA ALA A 85 0.19 -10.45 3.42
C ALA A 85 -0.20 -10.89 4.84
N LEU A 86 0.41 -10.33 5.89
CA LEU A 86 0.07 -10.65 7.27
C LEU A 86 -1.25 -9.99 7.67
N LYS A 87 -2.20 -10.80 8.13
CA LYS A 87 -3.49 -10.31 8.64
C LYS A 87 -3.31 -9.79 10.05
N ILE A 88 -3.54 -8.50 10.26
CA ILE A 88 -3.56 -7.88 11.58
C ILE A 88 -5.05 -7.67 11.96
N PRO A 89 -5.49 -8.09 13.15
CA PRO A 89 -6.84 -7.84 13.59
C PRO A 89 -7.07 -6.32 13.69
N SER A 90 -8.03 -5.80 12.91
CA SER A 90 -8.48 -4.42 13.08
C SER A 90 -9.44 -4.31 14.26
N VAL A 91 -9.48 -3.14 14.90
CA VAL A 91 -10.33 -2.84 16.07
C VAL A 91 -11.83 -3.00 15.75
N THR A 92 -12.21 -2.97 14.47
CA THR A 92 -13.60 -3.07 13.99
C THR A 92 -13.98 -4.45 13.44
N GLY A 93 -13.19 -5.50 13.70
CA GLY A 93 -13.51 -6.87 13.26
C GLY A 93 -13.31 -7.15 11.77
N SER A 94 -12.67 -6.23 11.02
CA SER A 94 -12.25 -6.47 9.64
C SER A 94 -10.85 -7.12 9.59
N SER A 95 -10.61 -7.95 8.59
CA SER A 95 -9.25 -8.41 8.27
C SER A 95 -8.56 -7.32 7.44
N SER A 96 -7.66 -6.57 8.07
CA SER A 96 -6.81 -5.60 7.41
C SER A 96 -5.37 -6.10 7.36
N HIS A 97 -4.58 -5.56 6.44
CA HIS A 97 -3.17 -5.89 6.30
C HIS A 97 -2.37 -4.58 6.30
N PRO A 98 -1.18 -4.57 6.93
CA PRO A 98 -0.33 -3.39 6.93
C PRO A 98 0.15 -3.12 5.50
N THR A 99 0.16 -1.87 5.09
CA THR A 99 0.60 -1.52 3.74
C THR A 99 2.12 -1.51 3.60
N GLY A 100 2.83 -1.35 4.72
CA GLY A 100 4.28 -1.22 4.78
C GLY A 100 4.80 0.07 4.15
N VAL A 101 3.92 0.99 3.78
CA VAL A 101 4.26 2.25 3.07
C VAL A 101 5.07 3.16 3.98
N GLY A 102 4.63 3.32 5.24
CA GLY A 102 5.33 4.11 6.26
C GLY A 102 6.76 3.61 6.48
N LEU A 103 6.88 2.34 6.87
CA LEU A 103 8.15 1.68 7.16
C LEU A 103 9.10 1.70 5.94
N GLY A 104 8.60 1.27 4.78
CA GLY A 104 9.40 1.19 3.56
C GLY A 104 9.92 2.55 3.12
N THR A 105 9.10 3.60 3.24
CA THR A 105 9.54 4.95 2.85
C THR A 105 10.60 5.50 3.78
N VAL A 106 10.49 5.28 5.09
CA VAL A 106 11.51 5.73 6.06
C VAL A 106 12.84 5.00 5.83
N LEU A 107 12.81 3.73 5.39
CA LEU A 107 14.00 2.92 5.14
C LEU A 107 14.65 3.17 3.76
N PHE A 108 13.84 3.22 2.69
CA PHE A 108 14.32 3.21 1.31
C PHE A 108 14.11 4.54 0.57
N GLY A 109 13.33 5.45 1.16
CA GLY A 109 12.96 6.72 0.55
C GLY A 109 11.78 6.61 -0.43
N PRO A 110 11.15 7.74 -0.77
CA PRO A 110 9.91 7.75 -1.57
C PRO A 110 10.13 7.25 -2.99
N LEU A 111 11.24 7.61 -3.64
CA LEU A 111 11.51 7.22 -5.03
C LEU A 111 11.70 5.71 -5.18
N ALA A 112 12.45 5.06 -4.28
CA ALA A 112 12.60 3.60 -4.32
C ALA A 112 11.26 2.90 -4.06
N MET A 113 10.46 3.44 -3.12
CA MET A 113 9.13 2.92 -2.80
C MET A 113 8.12 3.03 -3.95
N THR A 114 8.26 3.99 -4.88
CA THR A 114 7.42 4.00 -6.09
C THR A 114 7.56 2.71 -6.90
N VAL A 115 8.77 2.17 -6.99
CA VAL A 115 9.05 0.94 -7.76
C VAL A 115 8.70 -0.28 -6.93
N LEU A 116 9.23 -0.36 -5.70
CA LEU A 116 8.99 -1.51 -4.81
C LEU A 116 7.50 -1.67 -4.51
N GLY A 117 6.80 -0.59 -4.20
CA GLY A 117 5.35 -0.58 -3.97
C GLY A 117 4.57 -1.02 -5.20
N THR A 118 4.94 -0.56 -6.40
CA THR A 118 4.28 -1.02 -7.64
C THR A 118 4.49 -2.52 -7.89
N ILE A 119 5.68 -3.05 -7.61
CA ILE A 119 5.97 -4.49 -7.72
C ILE A 119 5.16 -5.29 -6.68
N VAL A 120 5.07 -4.80 -5.44
CA VAL A 120 4.26 -5.41 -4.38
C VAL A 120 2.79 -5.45 -4.81
N LEU A 121 2.25 -4.34 -5.31
CA LEU A 121 0.88 -4.26 -5.82
C LEU A 121 0.63 -5.21 -6.99
N LEU A 122 1.60 -5.36 -7.89
CA LEU A 122 1.52 -6.33 -8.98
C LEU A 122 1.43 -7.76 -8.45
N PHE A 123 2.25 -8.13 -7.47
CA PHE A 123 2.17 -9.45 -6.85
C PHE A 123 0.90 -9.65 -6.03
N GLN A 124 0.38 -8.61 -5.37
CA GLN A 124 -0.91 -8.69 -4.67
C GLN A 124 -2.05 -8.96 -5.67
N ALA A 125 -2.05 -8.28 -6.83
CA ALA A 125 -3.04 -8.51 -7.87
C ALA A 125 -2.94 -9.93 -8.46
N LEU A 126 -1.71 -10.42 -8.72
CA LEU A 126 -1.50 -11.71 -9.37
C LEU A 126 -1.61 -12.92 -8.44
N LEU A 127 -1.11 -12.83 -7.21
CA LEU A 127 -0.95 -13.96 -6.30
C LEU A 127 -2.01 -14.01 -5.20
N LEU A 128 -2.50 -12.84 -4.76
CA LEU A 128 -3.45 -12.74 -3.65
C LEU A 128 -4.86 -12.36 -4.11
N ALA A 129 -5.06 -12.18 -5.43
CA ALA A 129 -6.29 -11.66 -6.02
C ALA A 129 -6.77 -10.38 -5.32
N HIS A 130 -5.81 -9.54 -4.90
CA HIS A 130 -6.07 -8.33 -4.14
C HIS A 130 -5.67 -7.09 -4.95
N GLY A 131 -6.65 -6.24 -5.25
CA GLY A 131 -6.49 -5.14 -6.22
C GLY A 131 -6.83 -5.56 -7.64
N GLY A 132 -6.07 -5.07 -8.62
CA GLY A 132 -6.29 -5.35 -10.04
C GLY A 132 -5.14 -4.89 -10.93
N LEU A 133 -5.02 -5.50 -12.11
CA LEU A 133 -4.12 -5.11 -13.20
C LEU A 133 -4.59 -3.85 -13.92
N THR A 134 -5.89 -3.73 -14.22
CA THR A 134 -6.43 -2.50 -14.86
C THR A 134 -6.39 -1.32 -13.89
N THR A 135 -6.61 -1.58 -12.61
CA THR A 135 -6.58 -0.59 -11.54
C THR A 135 -5.18 -0.40 -10.92
N LEU A 136 -4.18 -1.14 -11.39
CA LEU A 136 -2.81 -1.08 -10.87
C LEU A 136 -2.24 0.33 -10.93
N GLY A 137 -2.51 1.10 -12.00
CA GLY A 137 -2.05 2.48 -12.11
C GLY A 137 -2.64 3.39 -11.01
N ALA A 138 -3.93 3.23 -10.69
CA ALA A 138 -4.59 3.99 -9.63
C ALA A 138 -4.07 3.60 -8.24
N ASN A 139 -3.97 2.29 -7.98
CA ASN A 139 -3.42 1.77 -6.73
C ASN A 139 -1.94 2.16 -6.55
N ALA A 140 -1.13 2.10 -7.61
CA ALA A 140 0.27 2.53 -7.58
C ALA A 140 0.38 4.03 -7.29
N PHE A 141 -0.50 4.85 -7.88
CA PHE A 141 -0.49 6.28 -7.60
C PHE A 141 -0.83 6.59 -6.14
N SER A 142 -1.85 5.95 -5.55
CA SER A 142 -2.18 6.20 -4.14
C SER A 142 -1.13 5.61 -3.19
N MET A 143 -0.76 4.35 -3.36
CA MET A 143 0.02 3.57 -2.38
C MET A 143 1.53 3.59 -2.61
N ALA A 144 1.99 3.69 -3.85
CA ALA A 144 3.41 3.69 -4.17
C ALA A 144 3.94 5.10 -4.47
N VAL A 145 3.06 6.08 -4.76
CA VAL A 145 3.47 7.47 -5.02
C VAL A 145 3.02 8.39 -3.89
N ALA A 146 1.72 8.62 -3.74
CA ALA A 146 1.20 9.62 -2.81
C ALA A 146 1.52 9.26 -1.34
N GLY A 147 1.25 8.01 -0.94
CA GLY A 147 1.58 7.51 0.40
C GLY A 147 3.05 7.76 0.78
N PRO A 148 4.03 7.25 0.01
CA PRO A 148 5.44 7.49 0.27
C PRO A 148 5.85 8.96 0.26
N LEU A 149 5.29 9.79 -0.65
CA LEU A 149 5.59 11.22 -0.65
C LEU A 149 5.10 11.91 0.62
N ILE A 150 3.88 11.59 1.08
CA ILE A 150 3.30 12.14 2.30
C ILE A 150 4.10 11.66 3.51
N THR A 151 4.38 10.36 3.62
CA THR A 151 5.24 9.80 4.67
C THR A 151 6.58 10.52 4.75
N TYR A 152 7.25 10.69 3.61
CA TYR A 152 8.56 11.36 3.57
C TYR A 152 8.47 12.83 3.96
N ALA A 153 7.45 13.55 3.49
CA ALA A 153 7.24 14.96 3.83
C ALA A 153 6.97 15.15 5.32
N VAL A 154 6.11 14.31 5.91
CA VAL A 154 5.83 14.32 7.35
C VAL A 154 7.07 13.97 8.14
N TYR A 155 7.80 12.92 7.74
CA TYR A 155 9.04 12.51 8.42
C TYR A 155 10.05 13.66 8.44
N LYS A 156 10.35 14.25 7.28
CA LYS A 156 11.30 15.36 7.15
C LYS A 156 10.83 16.59 7.95
N GLY A 157 9.53 16.88 7.94
CA GLY A 157 8.92 17.94 8.75
C GLY A 157 9.14 17.70 10.24
N CYS A 158 8.78 16.51 10.75
CA CYS A 158 9.00 16.13 12.14
C CYS A 158 10.48 16.22 12.54
N ARG A 159 11.40 15.78 11.68
CA ARG A 159 12.85 15.89 11.94
C ARG A 159 13.32 17.34 11.98
N LYS A 160 12.79 18.21 11.11
CA LYS A 160 13.09 19.66 11.10
C LYS A 160 12.62 20.36 12.38
N PHE A 161 11.50 19.95 12.94
CA PHE A 161 10.96 20.49 14.20
C PHE A 161 11.49 19.77 15.46
N HIS A 162 12.54 18.96 15.33
CA HIS A 162 13.16 18.23 16.46
C HIS A 162 12.17 17.34 17.25
N ILE A 163 11.13 16.83 16.59
CA ILE A 163 10.21 15.85 17.19
C ILE A 163 10.98 14.55 17.45
N SER A 164 10.64 13.85 18.54
CA SER A 164 11.29 12.58 18.91
C SER A 164 11.21 11.56 17.78
N PHE A 165 12.23 10.70 17.64
CA PHE A 165 12.29 9.72 16.55
C PHE A 165 11.05 8.83 16.48
N ALA A 166 10.61 8.30 17.62
CA ALA A 166 9.42 7.46 17.70
C ALA A 166 8.15 8.21 17.24
N ALA A 167 7.95 9.45 17.69
CA ALA A 167 6.80 10.24 17.26
C ALA A 167 6.88 10.62 15.78
N ALA A 168 8.07 10.95 15.27
CA ALA A 168 8.28 11.22 13.85
C ALA A 168 7.91 10.00 12.99
N VAL A 169 8.37 8.80 13.36
CA VAL A 169 8.05 7.55 12.65
C VAL A 169 6.55 7.25 12.72
N PHE A 170 5.94 7.35 13.91
CA PHE A 170 4.50 7.14 14.09
C PHE A 170 3.67 8.06 13.20
N LEU A 171 3.92 9.37 13.29
CA LEU A 171 3.17 10.36 12.52
C LEU A 171 3.36 10.17 11.01
N SER A 172 4.57 9.80 10.58
CA SER A 172 4.86 9.56 9.17
C SER A 172 4.06 8.39 8.61
N ALA A 173 4.05 7.26 9.32
CA ALA A 173 3.25 6.09 8.93
C ALA A 173 1.74 6.42 8.97
N PHE A 174 1.27 7.00 10.08
CA PHE A 174 -0.14 7.36 10.26
C PHE A 174 -0.66 8.28 9.15
N PHE A 175 0.04 9.38 8.85
CA PHE A 175 -0.38 10.30 7.79
C PHE A 175 -0.12 9.76 6.38
N GLY A 176 0.87 8.88 6.21
CA GLY A 176 1.10 8.17 4.94
C GLY A 176 -0.08 7.27 4.56
N ASP A 177 -0.59 6.50 5.53
CA ASP A 177 -1.73 5.60 5.34
C ASP A 177 -3.02 6.40 5.09
N LEU A 178 -3.26 7.44 5.91
CA LEU A 178 -4.40 8.34 5.70
C LEU A 178 -4.31 9.08 4.36
N GLY A 179 -3.10 9.45 3.93
CA GLY A 179 -2.85 10.08 2.65
C GLY A 179 -3.20 9.18 1.48
N THR A 180 -2.71 7.95 1.52
CA THR A 180 -3.06 6.90 0.55
C THR A 180 -4.57 6.72 0.47
N TYR A 181 -5.20 6.61 1.63
CA TYR A 181 -6.64 6.45 1.75
C TYR A 181 -7.44 7.61 1.15
N THR A 182 -7.01 8.83 1.46
CA THR A 182 -7.63 10.07 0.95
C THR A 182 -7.55 10.12 -0.57
N VAL A 183 -6.39 9.77 -1.14
CA VAL A 183 -6.19 9.71 -2.58
C VAL A 183 -7.08 8.65 -3.22
N THR A 184 -7.15 7.44 -2.67
CA THR A 184 -8.06 6.39 -3.19
C THR A 184 -9.53 6.83 -3.15
N SER A 185 -9.97 7.45 -2.06
CA SER A 185 -11.34 7.99 -1.95
C SER A 185 -11.62 9.06 -3.01
N PHE A 186 -10.63 9.90 -3.31
CA PHE A 186 -10.72 10.90 -4.37
C PHE A 186 -10.73 10.28 -5.78
N GLN A 187 -9.92 9.25 -6.02
CA GLN A 187 -9.93 8.49 -7.29
C GLN A 187 -11.33 7.92 -7.58
N LEU A 188 -11.96 7.33 -6.56
CA LEU A 188 -13.31 6.78 -6.66
C LEU A 188 -14.37 7.88 -6.84
N ALA A 189 -14.24 8.99 -6.13
CA ALA A 189 -15.15 10.11 -6.25
C ALA A 189 -15.15 10.76 -7.64
N LEU A 190 -13.98 10.84 -8.27
CA LEU A 190 -13.82 11.30 -9.64
C LEU A 190 -14.42 10.32 -10.66
N ALA A 191 -14.26 9.02 -10.42
CA ALA A 191 -14.80 7.99 -11.30
C ALA A 191 -16.32 7.85 -11.20
N PHE A 192 -16.89 8.10 -10.01
CA PHE A 192 -18.29 7.91 -9.69
C PHE A 192 -18.90 9.14 -9.00
N PRO A 193 -19.07 10.27 -9.70
CA PRO A 193 -19.71 11.45 -9.13
C PRO A 193 -21.18 11.18 -8.82
N ALA A 194 -21.67 11.63 -7.66
CA ALA A 194 -23.05 11.48 -7.25
C ALA A 194 -23.98 12.40 -8.06
N GLU A 195 -25.21 11.97 -8.31
CA GLU A 195 -26.22 12.77 -9.01
C GLU A 195 -26.46 14.12 -8.32
N VAL A 196 -26.51 14.11 -6.99
CA VAL A 196 -26.64 15.30 -6.15
C VAL A 196 -25.32 15.54 -5.41
N GLY A 197 -24.73 16.72 -5.62
CA GLY A 197 -23.48 17.13 -4.97
C GLY A 197 -22.20 16.62 -5.65
N GLY A 198 -22.30 15.90 -6.76
CA GLY A 198 -21.19 15.57 -7.66
C GLY A 198 -20.02 14.85 -6.97
N VAL A 199 -18.80 15.21 -7.36
CA VAL A 199 -17.56 14.63 -6.84
C VAL A 199 -17.41 14.84 -5.34
N PHE A 200 -17.80 15.99 -4.80
CA PHE A 200 -17.64 16.30 -3.38
C PHE A 200 -18.48 15.38 -2.49
N SER A 201 -19.74 15.15 -2.88
CA SER A 201 -20.64 14.22 -2.19
C SER A 201 -20.12 12.78 -2.24
N SER A 202 -19.65 12.34 -3.40
CA SER A 202 -19.02 11.02 -3.53
C SER A 202 -17.76 10.89 -2.70
N PHE A 203 -16.91 11.92 -2.68
CA PHE A 203 -15.70 11.93 -1.85
C PHE A 203 -16.05 11.81 -0.38
N ALA A 204 -16.97 12.62 0.13
CA ALA A 204 -17.42 12.54 1.52
C ALA A 204 -17.97 11.16 1.87
N LYS A 205 -18.72 10.53 0.95
CA LYS A 205 -19.26 9.18 1.12
C LYS A 205 -18.15 8.13 1.18
N PHE A 206 -17.24 8.09 0.20
CA PHE A 206 -16.13 7.14 0.20
C PHE A 206 -15.22 7.37 1.41
N ALA A 207 -14.81 8.63 1.64
CA ALA A 207 -13.96 9.03 2.76
C ALA A 207 -14.58 8.69 4.13
N GLY A 208 -15.90 8.82 4.29
CA GLY A 208 -16.60 8.46 5.52
C GLY A 208 -16.77 6.95 5.72
N ILE A 209 -17.01 6.19 4.64
CA ILE A 209 -17.19 4.74 4.74
C ILE A 209 -15.88 4.08 5.18
N PHE A 210 -14.76 4.38 4.52
CA PHE A 210 -13.53 3.69 4.89
C PHE A 210 -12.78 4.35 6.06
N SER A 211 -13.13 5.56 6.53
CA SER A 211 -12.43 6.17 7.68
C SER A 211 -12.50 5.31 8.93
N LEU A 212 -13.61 4.60 9.14
CA LEU A 212 -13.80 3.72 10.30
C LEU A 212 -12.74 2.61 10.37
N THR A 213 -12.43 1.99 9.24
CA THR A 213 -11.42 0.92 9.18
C THR A 213 -10.01 1.49 9.04
N GLN A 214 -9.82 2.49 8.18
CA GLN A 214 -8.50 3.00 7.81
C GLN A 214 -7.85 3.83 8.92
N ILE A 215 -8.60 4.60 9.72
CA ILE A 215 -8.01 5.32 10.85
C ILE A 215 -7.48 4.32 11.89
N SER A 216 -8.26 3.29 12.22
CA SER A 216 -7.81 2.26 13.17
C SER A 216 -6.57 1.51 12.66
N LEU A 217 -6.54 1.18 11.37
CA LEU A 217 -5.40 0.57 10.72
C LEU A 217 -4.15 1.47 10.76
N ALA A 218 -4.29 2.74 10.42
CA ALA A 218 -3.20 3.71 10.43
C ALA A 218 -2.58 3.88 11.82
N VAL A 219 -3.38 3.82 12.89
CA VAL A 219 -2.87 3.82 14.27
C VAL A 219 -2.07 2.55 14.55
N CYS A 220 -2.64 1.38 14.23
CA CYS A 220 -1.97 0.09 14.44
C CYS A 220 -0.66 -0.01 13.65
N GLU A 221 -0.66 0.39 12.39
CA GLU A 221 0.51 0.39 11.51
C GLU A 221 1.56 1.43 11.96
N GLY A 222 1.12 2.59 12.44
CA GLY A 222 2.01 3.57 13.08
C GLY A 222 2.74 3.00 14.29
N ILE A 223 2.03 2.33 15.20
CA ILE A 223 2.63 1.68 16.37
C ILE A 223 3.60 0.57 15.94
N LEU A 224 3.17 -0.30 15.01
CA LEU A 224 3.99 -1.39 14.49
C LEU A 224 5.28 -0.85 13.87
N THR A 225 5.18 0.21 13.07
CA THR A 225 6.33 0.84 12.43
C THR A 225 7.32 1.38 13.46
N VAL A 226 6.85 2.02 14.54
CA VAL A 226 7.72 2.46 15.63
C VAL A 226 8.44 1.30 16.30
N ILE A 227 7.72 0.22 16.61
CA ILE A 227 8.31 -0.98 17.24
C ILE A 227 9.41 -1.56 16.35
N VAL A 228 9.11 -1.76 15.06
CA VAL A 228 10.06 -2.31 14.08
C VAL A 228 11.27 -1.39 13.92
N MET A 229 11.07 -0.09 13.77
CA MET A 229 12.16 0.87 13.60
C MET A 229 13.06 0.95 14.83
N ASN A 230 12.49 0.94 16.05
CA ASN A 230 13.28 0.92 17.28
C ASN A 230 14.09 -0.37 17.42
N TRP A 231 13.50 -1.52 17.03
CA TRP A 231 14.20 -2.80 17.04
C TRP A 231 15.36 -2.82 16.03
N LEU A 232 15.13 -2.36 14.80
CA LEU A 232 16.18 -2.26 13.78
C LEU A 232 17.31 -1.31 14.22
N MET A 233 16.98 -0.17 14.81
CA MET A 233 17.98 0.78 15.32
C MET A 233 18.84 0.20 16.46
N LYS A 234 18.27 -0.69 17.27
CA LYS A 234 18.96 -1.29 18.41
C LYS A 234 19.87 -2.46 18.02
N TYR A 235 19.48 -3.26 17.04
CA TYR A 235 20.16 -4.53 16.72
C TYR A 235 20.87 -4.55 15.37
N ASN A 236 20.46 -3.72 14.39
CA ASN A 236 20.93 -3.78 13.00
C ASN A 236 21.40 -2.40 12.49
N GLU A 237 22.10 -1.65 13.34
CA GLU A 237 22.51 -0.27 13.03
C GLU A 237 23.44 -0.19 11.81
N ASN A 238 24.30 -1.19 11.61
CA ASN A 238 25.26 -1.22 10.50
C ASN A 238 24.56 -1.41 9.14
N GLU A 239 23.59 -2.31 9.09
CA GLU A 239 22.74 -2.58 7.93
C GLU A 239 21.84 -1.39 7.62
N LEU A 240 21.30 -0.73 8.65
CA LEU A 240 20.54 0.51 8.49
C LEU A 240 21.41 1.65 7.93
N LYS A 241 22.69 1.74 8.33
CA LYS A 241 23.62 2.73 7.74
C LYS A 241 23.81 2.46 6.25
N GLN A 242 23.96 1.20 5.83
CA GLN A 242 24.03 0.84 4.40
C GLN A 242 22.73 1.18 3.66
N LEU A 243 21.57 0.93 4.26
CA LEU A 243 20.27 1.32 3.68
C LEU A 243 20.09 2.85 3.61
N SER A 244 20.57 3.58 4.61
CA SER A 244 20.49 5.06 4.62
C SER A 244 21.36 5.72 3.54
N ILE A 245 22.39 5.03 3.04
CA ILE A 245 23.17 5.47 1.87
C ILE A 245 22.28 5.47 0.62
N VAL A 246 21.36 4.50 0.48
CA VAL A 246 20.36 4.46 -0.60
C VAL A 246 19.39 5.64 -0.51
N GLY A 247 18.98 6.02 0.70
CA GLY A 247 18.06 7.14 0.96
C GLY A 247 18.67 8.54 0.80
N LYS A 248 20.01 8.68 0.84
CA LYS A 248 20.73 9.97 0.63
C LYS A 248 20.81 10.40 -0.84
N GLY A 249 20.32 9.57 -1.77
CA GLY A 249 20.31 9.87 -3.20
C GLY A 249 19.07 10.60 -3.74
N ALA A 250 18.12 10.98 -2.86
CA ALA A 250 16.90 11.71 -3.19
C ALA A 250 17.03 13.22 -2.91
#